data_AF-A0A3D2TML7-F1
#
_entry.id   AF-A0A3D2TML7-F1
#
_cell.length_a   1.000
_cell.length_b   1.000
_cell.length_c   1.000
_cell.angle_alpha   90.00
_cell.angle_beta   90.00
_cell.angle_gamma   90.00
#
_symmetry.space_group_name_H-M   'P 1'
#
loop_
_entity.id
_entity.type
_entity.pdbx_description
1 polymer ?
#
loop_
_entity_poly.entity_id
_entity_poly.type
_entity_poly.pdbx_seq_one_letter_code
_entity_poly.pdbx_strand_id
1 'polypeptide(L)'
;MFQYTRGGGQGEARLHAKRSVGIGGHISTLDSGAGTVNDVYHEGLQRELDEEVAIETPYTEKCVGLINDDETPVGKVHLGIVHLFDVETSHVHPREDDILNAGFQPIEELLTQLEDFETWSQIVVPALFG
;
A
#
# COMPACT_ATOMS: atom_id res chain seq x y z
N MET A 1 12.29 0.72 1.16
CA MET A 1 10.81 0.72 1.24
C MET A 1 10.23 0.82 -0.17
N PHE A 2 9.23 0.02 -0.51
CA PHE A 2 8.58 0.03 -1.83
C PHE A 2 7.68 1.26 -1.97
N GLN A 3 7.83 2.02 -3.06
CA GLN A 3 7.02 3.19 -3.39
C GLN A 3 6.66 3.22 -4.87
N TYR A 4 5.61 3.94 -5.23
CA TYR A 4 5.16 4.11 -6.61
C TYR A 4 4.37 5.42 -6.77
N THR A 5 4.02 5.75 -8.01
CA THR A 5 3.04 6.80 -8.37
C THR A 5 1.84 6.15 -9.03
N ARG A 6 0.61 6.54 -8.67
CA ARG A 6 -0.59 6.08 -9.38
C ARG A 6 -0.71 6.77 -10.75
N GLY A 7 -0.86 5.97 -11.80
CA GLY A 7 -1.23 6.37 -13.14
C GLY A 7 -2.68 6.86 -13.14
N GLY A 8 -2.91 8.08 -13.62
CA GLY A 8 -4.25 8.65 -13.62
C GLY A 8 -5.14 7.96 -14.66
N GLY A 9 -6.17 7.24 -14.21
CA GLY A 9 -7.31 6.87 -15.04
C GLY A 9 -7.92 8.12 -15.68
N GLN A 10 -7.86 8.22 -17.01
CA GLN A 10 -8.44 9.28 -17.85
C GLN A 10 -8.34 10.73 -17.31
N GLY A 11 -7.29 11.45 -17.69
CA GLY A 11 -7.47 12.85 -18.12
C GLY A 11 -6.72 13.98 -17.39
N GLU A 12 -5.95 13.73 -16.32
CA GLU A 12 -5.26 14.82 -15.60
C GLU A 12 -3.73 14.71 -15.67
N ALA A 13 -3.17 14.89 -16.87
CA ALA A 13 -1.73 14.92 -17.13
C ALA A 13 -0.98 16.15 -16.56
N ARG A 14 -1.52 16.87 -15.57
CA ARG A 14 -0.93 18.13 -15.04
C ARG A 14 -0.92 18.26 -13.52
N LEU A 15 -1.46 17.30 -12.78
CA LEU A 15 -1.29 17.25 -11.34
C LEU A 15 -0.05 16.39 -11.05
N HIS A 16 0.81 16.87 -10.15
CA HIS A 16 1.86 16.05 -9.56
C HIS A 16 1.18 14.83 -8.92
N ALA A 17 1.20 13.68 -9.60
CA ALA A 17 0.67 12.45 -9.05
C ALA A 17 1.42 12.18 -7.75
N LYS A 18 0.69 12.21 -6.63
CA LYS A 18 1.29 11.91 -5.33
C LYS A 18 1.87 10.50 -5.35
N ARG A 19 2.94 10.33 -4.59
CA ARG A 19 3.56 9.02 -4.39
C ARG A 19 2.84 8.27 -3.27
N SER A 20 2.91 6.95 -3.34
CA SER A 20 2.35 6.06 -2.34
C SER A 20 3.43 5.09 -1.86
N VAL A 21 3.41 4.78 -0.57
CA VAL A 21 4.19 3.71 0.07
C VAL A 21 3.22 2.62 0.49
N GLY A 22 3.54 1.39 0.11
CA GLY A 22 2.69 0.25 0.37
C GLY A 22 1.52 0.14 -0.61
N ILE A 23 1.07 -1.10 -0.76
CA ILE A 23 -0.01 -1.55 -1.64
C ILE A 23 -1.26 -1.75 -0.79
N GLY A 24 -2.44 -1.51 -1.33
CA GLY A 24 -3.66 -1.72 -0.55
C GLY A 24 -4.96 -1.45 -1.28
N GLY A 25 -5.97 -2.23 -0.90
CA GLY A 25 -7.35 -2.05 -1.33
C GLY A 25 -8.34 -2.67 -0.34
N HIS A 26 -9.50 -3.10 -0.81
CA HIS A 26 -10.64 -3.41 0.07
C HIS A 26 -10.85 -4.91 0.24
N ILE A 27 -11.17 -5.33 1.46
CA ILE A 27 -11.78 -6.64 1.67
C ILE A 27 -13.17 -6.59 1.03
N SER A 28 -13.47 -7.58 0.21
CA SER A 28 -14.65 -7.66 -0.64
C SER A 28 -15.58 -8.79 -0.20
N THR A 29 -16.83 -8.74 -0.65
CA THR A 29 -17.76 -9.88 -0.50
C THR A 29 -17.32 -11.10 -1.30
N LEU A 30 -16.42 -10.92 -2.27
CA LEU A 30 -15.79 -12.03 -2.99
C LEU A 30 -14.96 -12.93 -2.06
N ASP A 31 -14.43 -12.37 -0.97
CA ASP A 31 -13.61 -13.07 0.02
C ASP A 31 -14.47 -13.87 1.03
N SER A 32 -15.81 -13.74 0.97
CA SER A 32 -16.73 -14.34 1.95
C SER A 32 -16.80 -15.87 1.93
N GLY A 33 -16.21 -16.51 0.91
CA GLY A 33 -16.14 -17.97 0.80
C GLY A 33 -15.12 -18.64 1.73
N ALA A 34 -14.21 -17.87 2.32
CA ALA A 34 -13.05 -18.33 3.07
C ALA A 34 -13.34 -19.14 4.35
N GLY A 35 -14.59 -19.16 4.82
CA GLY A 35 -14.97 -19.82 6.07
C GLY A 35 -15.12 -18.83 7.23
N THR A 36 -14.11 -18.68 8.08
CA THR A 36 -14.18 -17.77 9.25
C THR A 36 -13.87 -16.32 8.86
N VAL A 37 -14.22 -15.36 9.71
CA VAL A 37 -13.90 -13.93 9.49
C VAL A 37 -12.39 -13.69 9.34
N ASN A 38 -11.56 -14.43 10.08
CA ASN A 38 -10.11 -14.34 9.93
C ASN A 38 -9.66 -14.84 8.57
N ASP A 39 -10.27 -15.91 8.07
CA ASP A 39 -9.97 -16.45 6.75
C ASP A 39 -10.37 -15.44 5.66
N VAL A 40 -11.55 -14.80 5.78
CA VAL A 40 -12.02 -13.75 4.85
C VAL A 40 -11.03 -12.58 4.81
N TYR A 41 -10.55 -12.16 5.98
CA TYR A 41 -9.57 -11.09 6.12
C TYR A 41 -8.26 -11.43 5.40
N HIS A 42 -7.70 -12.62 5.66
CA HIS A 42 -6.43 -13.04 5.08
C HIS A 42 -6.54 -13.33 3.59
N GLU A 43 -7.64 -13.92 3.12
CA GLU A 43 -7.89 -14.13 1.69
C GLU A 43 -8.01 -12.79 0.95
N GLY A 44 -8.75 -11.82 1.50
CA GLY A 44 -8.85 -10.48 0.93
C GLY A 44 -7.50 -9.76 0.88
N LEU A 45 -6.73 -9.80 1.98
CA LEU A 45 -5.38 -9.23 2.02
C LEU A 45 -4.47 -9.84 0.95
N GLN A 46 -4.46 -11.17 0.82
CA GLN A 46 -3.60 -11.88 -0.14
C GLN A 46 -4.05 -11.59 -1.58
N ARG A 47 -5.36 -11.60 -1.85
CA ARG A 47 -5.92 -11.29 -3.17
C ARG A 47 -5.54 -9.87 -3.61
N GLU A 48 -5.75 -8.86 -2.77
CA GLU A 48 -5.42 -7.47 -3.08
C GLU A 48 -3.91 -7.29 -3.32
N LEU A 49 -3.08 -7.94 -2.50
CA LEU A 49 -1.63 -7.94 -2.72
C LEU A 49 -1.26 -8.54 -4.08
N ASP A 50 -1.88 -9.68 -4.42
CA ASP A 50 -1.65 -10.38 -5.69
C ASP A 50 -2.24 -9.66 -6.92
N GLU A 51 -3.24 -8.80 -6.75
CA GLU A 51 -3.76 -7.96 -7.83
C GLU A 51 -2.78 -6.84 -8.19
N GLU A 52 -2.23 -6.15 -7.18
CA GLU A 52 -1.39 -4.97 -7.41
C GLU A 52 0.10 -5.31 -7.65
N VAL A 53 0.68 -6.34 -7.00
CA VAL A 53 2.12 -6.65 -7.11
C VAL A 53 2.46 -8.15 -7.13
N ALA A 54 3.59 -8.48 -7.76
CA ALA A 54 4.26 -9.76 -7.64
C ALA A 54 5.45 -9.65 -6.69
N ILE A 55 5.49 -10.45 -5.62
CA ILE A 55 6.66 -10.58 -4.74
C ILE A 55 7.37 -11.90 -5.07
N GLU A 56 8.48 -11.82 -5.81
CA GLU A 56 9.23 -12.98 -6.32
C GLU A 56 10.46 -13.31 -5.45
N THR A 57 10.27 -13.24 -4.14
CA THR A 57 11.31 -13.46 -3.13
C THR A 57 10.65 -13.91 -1.84
N PRO A 58 11.32 -14.70 -0.97
CA PRO A 58 10.79 -14.99 0.35
C PRO A 58 10.56 -13.69 1.14
N TYR A 59 9.54 -13.70 1.98
CA TYR A 59 9.19 -12.59 2.84
C TYR A 59 8.56 -13.06 4.16
N THR A 60 8.55 -12.16 5.14
CA THR A 60 7.74 -12.29 6.35
C THR A 60 6.68 -11.21 6.40
N GLU A 61 5.48 -11.56 6.89
CA GLU A 61 4.36 -10.64 7.08
C GLU A 61 4.16 -10.37 8.57
N LYS A 62 3.90 -9.10 8.91
CA LYS A 62 3.45 -8.74 10.25
C LYS A 62 2.41 -7.62 10.21
N CYS A 63 1.28 -7.83 10.88
CA CYS A 63 0.37 -6.75 11.22
C CYS A 63 1.04 -5.81 12.25
N VAL A 64 1.28 -4.56 11.86
CA VAL A 64 2.03 -3.57 12.65
C VAL A 64 1.16 -2.46 13.22
N GLY A 65 -0.10 -2.32 12.80
CA GLY A 65 -1.01 -1.36 13.40
C GLY A 65 -2.25 -1.05 12.57
N LEU A 66 -2.90 0.05 12.93
CA LEU A 66 -4.08 0.59 12.27
C LEU A 66 -3.84 2.04 11.86
N ILE A 67 -4.41 2.47 10.75
CA ILE A 67 -4.51 3.87 10.33
C ILE A 67 -5.97 4.30 10.41
N ASN A 68 -6.23 5.33 11.21
CA ASN A 68 -7.52 6.03 11.25
C ASN A 68 -7.25 7.50 10.95
N ASP A 69 -7.52 7.92 9.71
CA ASP A 69 -7.19 9.24 9.17
C ASP A 69 -8.46 10.08 8.97
N ASP A 70 -8.69 11.07 9.83
CA ASP A 70 -9.86 11.97 9.72
C ASP A 70 -9.56 13.26 8.92
N GLU A 71 -8.38 13.38 8.29
CA GLU A 71 -7.96 14.63 7.62
C GLU A 71 -8.65 14.82 6.25
N THR A 72 -9.03 13.72 5.59
CA THR A 72 -9.63 13.75 4.25
C THR A 72 -11.03 13.13 4.23
N PRO A 73 -11.93 13.51 3.29
CA PRO A 73 -13.23 12.87 3.14
C PRO A 73 -13.15 11.35 2.92
N VAL A 74 -12.11 10.89 2.21
CA VAL A 74 -11.86 9.46 1.98
C VAL A 74 -11.37 8.79 3.27
N GLY A 75 -10.38 9.39 3.96
CA GLY A 75 -9.86 8.83 5.20
C GLY A 75 -10.94 8.61 6.26
N LYS A 76 -11.87 9.55 6.42
CA LYS A 76 -12.99 9.48 7.40
C LYS A 76 -13.90 8.26 7.26
N VAL A 77 -13.88 7.59 6.11
CA VAL A 77 -14.71 6.41 5.85
C VAL A 77 -13.88 5.13 5.70
N HIS A 78 -12.57 5.18 5.96
CA HIS A 78 -11.65 4.05 5.85
C HIS A 78 -10.88 3.82 7.15
N LEU A 79 -10.80 2.56 7.56
CA LEU A 79 -9.87 2.11 8.59
C LEU A 79 -8.82 1.23 7.90
N GLY A 80 -7.56 1.67 7.89
CA GLY A 80 -6.46 0.90 7.33
C GLY A 80 -5.92 -0.09 8.36
N ILE A 81 -5.67 -1.34 7.94
CA ILE A 81 -4.90 -2.31 8.72
C ILE A 81 -3.53 -2.43 8.07
N VAL A 82 -2.48 -2.08 8.80
CA VAL A 82 -1.13 -1.97 8.24
C VAL A 82 -0.38 -3.27 8.43
N HIS A 83 0.06 -3.84 7.33
CA HIS A 83 0.98 -4.96 7.31
C HIS A 83 2.33 -4.54 6.75
N LEU A 84 3.39 -5.00 7.42
CA LEU A 84 4.76 -4.88 6.93
C LEU A 84 5.18 -6.22 6.34
N PHE A 85 5.53 -6.17 5.06
CA PHE A 85 6.15 -7.28 4.34
C PHE A 85 7.65 -7.04 4.26
N ASP A 86 8.43 -7.82 4.99
CA ASP A 86 9.89 -7.77 4.96
C ASP A 86 10.41 -8.82 3.97
N VAL A 87 10.94 -8.35 2.85
CA VAL A 87 11.35 -9.16 1.70
C VAL A 87 12.86 -9.38 1.70
N GLU A 88 13.34 -10.58 1.35
CA GLU A 88 14.77 -10.85 1.31
C GLU A 88 15.52 -10.06 0.21
N THR A 89 14.84 -9.75 -0.89
CA THR A 89 15.40 -9.03 -2.04
C THR A 89 14.40 -8.03 -2.62
N SER A 90 14.86 -7.11 -3.49
CA SER A 90 13.99 -6.11 -4.11
C SER A 90 13.18 -6.63 -5.32
N HIS A 91 13.03 -7.95 -5.47
CA HIS A 91 12.27 -8.59 -6.55
C HIS A 91 10.76 -8.46 -6.32
N VAL A 92 10.25 -7.23 -6.39
CA VAL A 92 8.83 -6.88 -6.32
C VAL A 92 8.47 -6.05 -7.54
N HIS A 93 7.42 -6.47 -8.25
CA HIS A 93 7.03 -5.88 -9.52
C HIS A 93 5.54 -5.51 -9.54
N PRO A 94 5.16 -4.36 -10.11
CA PRO A 94 3.76 -4.03 -10.30
C PRO A 94 3.07 -5.03 -11.24
N ARG A 95 1.82 -5.35 -10.95
CA ARG A 95 0.93 -6.15 -11.82
C ARG A 95 -0.13 -5.30 -12.53
N GLU A 96 -0.37 -4.08 -12.06
CA GLU A 96 -1.30 -3.14 -12.67
C GLU A 96 -0.58 -2.04 -13.47
N ASP A 97 -1.16 -1.67 -14.63
CA ASP A 97 -0.64 -0.59 -15.49
C ASP A 97 -0.68 0.79 -14.80
N ASP A 98 -1.57 0.95 -13.81
CA ASP A 98 -1.70 2.19 -13.03
C ASP A 98 -0.65 2.30 -11.91
N ILE A 99 0.22 1.31 -11.71
CA ILE A 99 1.34 1.39 -10.77
C ILE A 99 2.62 1.75 -11.53
N LEU A 100 2.90 3.06 -11.57
CA LEU A 100 4.01 3.62 -12.32
C LEU A 100 5.19 3.96 -11.41
N ASN A 101 6.40 4.00 -11.99
CA ASN A 101 7.64 4.40 -11.29
C ASN A 101 7.87 3.62 -9.98
N ALA A 102 7.43 2.37 -9.94
CA ALA A 102 7.53 1.52 -8.77
C ALA A 102 8.97 1.09 -8.48
N GLY A 103 9.34 1.05 -7.20
CA GLY A 103 10.62 0.52 -6.78
C GLY A 103 10.93 0.77 -5.31
N PHE A 104 12.00 0.13 -4.84
CA PHE A 104 12.51 0.35 -3.49
C PHE A 104 13.35 1.61 -3.42
N GLN A 105 13.07 2.44 -2.41
CA GLN A 105 13.86 3.63 -2.06
C GLN A 105 14.35 3.56 -0.61
N PRO A 106 15.49 4.19 -0.28
CA PRO A 106 15.95 4.32 1.10
C PRO A 106 14.94 5.07 1.95
N ILE A 107 14.77 4.65 3.21
CA ILE A 107 13.75 5.22 4.10
C ILE A 107 14.06 6.69 4.40
N GLU A 108 15.35 7.02 4.58
CA GLU A 108 15.80 8.38 4.80
C GLU A 108 15.38 9.32 3.67
N GLU A 109 15.40 8.87 2.43
CA GLU A 109 14.97 9.68 1.28
C GLU A 109 13.47 9.93 1.33
N LEU A 110 12.67 8.90 1.65
CA LEU A 110 11.22 9.03 1.80
C LEU A 110 10.83 10.04 2.88
N LEU A 111 11.49 9.98 4.04
CA LEU A 111 11.25 10.88 5.16
C LEU A 111 11.53 12.35 4.81
N THR A 112 12.50 12.62 3.92
CA THR A 112 12.80 13.99 3.47
C THR A 112 11.80 14.56 2.46
N GLN A 113 10.97 13.72 1.85
CA GLN A 113 10.08 14.09 0.75
C GLN A 113 8.61 13.74 1.03
N LEU A 114 8.24 13.59 2.30
CA LEU A 114 6.89 13.14 2.72
C LEU A 114 5.75 13.97 2.12
N GLU A 115 5.96 15.27 1.90
CA GLU A 115 4.93 16.16 1.34
C GLU A 115 4.44 15.73 -0.06
N ASP A 116 5.27 15.02 -0.82
CA ASP A 116 4.94 14.48 -2.14
C ASP A 116 4.08 13.20 -2.07
N PHE A 117 3.87 12.66 -0.88
CA PHE A 117 3.14 11.41 -0.68
C PHE A 117 1.67 11.63 -0.35
N GLU A 118 0.86 10.59 -0.50
CA GLU A 118 -0.52 10.51 -0.01
C GLU A 118 -0.59 10.48 1.52
N THR A 119 -1.74 10.85 2.11
CA THR A 119 -1.85 11.06 3.57
C THR A 119 -1.50 9.82 4.37
N TRP A 120 -1.93 8.62 3.93
CA TRP A 120 -1.61 7.38 4.63
C TRP A 120 -0.12 7.04 4.59
N SER A 121 0.56 7.38 3.50
CA SER A 121 2.02 7.24 3.41
C SER A 121 2.74 8.22 4.34
N GLN A 122 2.23 9.45 4.45
CA GLN A 122 2.71 10.46 5.40
C GLN A 122 2.52 10.05 6.87
N ILE A 123 1.52 9.21 7.17
CA ILE A 123 1.28 8.67 8.50
C ILE A 123 2.18 7.47 8.77
N VAL A 124 2.20 6.48 7.87
CA VAL A 124 2.80 5.17 8.14
C VAL A 124 4.33 5.20 8.15
N VAL A 125 4.96 5.97 7.25
CA VAL A 125 6.43 5.97 7.14
C VAL A 125 7.07 6.55 8.40
N PRO A 126 6.65 7.72 8.93
CA PRO A 126 7.17 8.23 10.20
C PRO A 126 6.77 7.36 11.40
N ALA A 127 5.56 6.80 11.42
CA ALA A 127 5.13 5.96 12.55
C ALA A 127 5.98 4.69 12.71
N LEU A 128 6.49 4.14 11.62
CA LEU A 128 7.32 2.93 11.63
C LEU A 128 8.83 3.21 11.71
N PHE A 129 9.30 4.34 11.17
CA PHE A 129 10.73 4.58 10.96
C PHE A 129 11.24 5.99 11.29
N GLY A 130 10.38 6.86 11.83
CA GLY A 130 10.72 8.23 12.24
C GLY A 130 11.25 8.36 13.67
#